data_AF-A0A7I8DHP6-F1
#
_entry.id   AF-A0A7I8DHP6-F1
#
_cell.length_a   1.000
_cell.length_b   1.000
_cell.length_c   1.000
_cell.angle_alpha   90.00
_cell.angle_beta   90.00
_cell.angle_gamma   90.00
#
_symmetry.space_group_name_H-M   'P 1'
#
loop_
_entity.id
_entity.type
_entity.pdbx_description
1 polymer ?
#
loop_
_entity_poly.entity_id
_entity_poly.type
_entity_poly.pdbx_seq_one_letter_code
_entity_poly.pdbx_strand_id
1 'polypeptide(L)'
;MELDYLGFLCLNLLNLNQKFKSGYEEYWKNRHIKNEVEFSFQEDLVNLMVEILKGGTNYDFSTDDRVEALFEYIGQIEVLENKRAAYIYDLHRNGTVKKEREEFSNYSFADSQLLRFELNDRKKEGKFFFYNALYSDPIQETVDGVNVIITFKDIQSLKLQGCFDFEFLKGARGYADTFEKISEGKYRFAFACIANYEYFILDMTFSELTVENFEYDWDSRYNLLRVE
;
A
#
# COMPACT_ATOMS: atom_id res chain seq x y z
N MET A 1 10.16 1.60 9.80
CA MET A 1 10.64 2.95 9.46
C MET A 1 11.75 2.89 8.41
N GLU A 2 12.86 2.19 8.66
CA GLU A 2 13.95 2.04 7.67
C GLU A 2 13.52 1.23 6.44
N LEU A 3 12.90 0.05 6.62
CA LEU A 3 12.37 -0.73 5.49
C LEU A 3 11.26 0.00 4.72
N ASP A 4 10.42 0.79 5.40
CA ASP A 4 9.38 1.59 4.74
C ASP A 4 9.99 2.69 3.85
N TYR A 5 11.03 3.36 4.35
CA TYR A 5 11.77 4.37 3.59
C TYR A 5 12.50 3.75 2.39
N LEU A 6 13.13 2.61 2.58
CA LEU A 6 13.81 1.88 1.50
C LEU A 6 12.83 1.36 0.46
N GLY A 7 11.72 0.75 0.88
CA GLY A 7 10.64 0.32 -0.01
C GLY A 7 10.07 1.49 -0.82
N PHE A 8 9.90 2.67 -0.20
CA PHE A 8 9.52 3.89 -0.92
C PHE A 8 10.56 4.28 -1.97
N LEU A 9 11.86 4.28 -1.66
CA LEU A 9 12.91 4.58 -2.64
C LEU A 9 12.91 3.58 -3.81
N CYS A 10 12.82 2.28 -3.53
CA CYS A 10 12.77 1.23 -4.54
C CYS A 10 11.57 1.40 -5.48
N LEU A 11 10.37 1.59 -4.91
CA LEU A 11 9.13 1.82 -5.67
C LEU A 11 9.25 3.07 -6.56
N ASN A 12 9.74 4.18 -6.01
CA ASN A 12 9.91 5.39 -6.81
C ASN A 12 10.94 5.18 -7.93
N LEU A 13 12.01 4.44 -7.68
CA LEU A 13 13.08 4.24 -8.65
C LEU A 13 12.61 3.42 -9.85
N LEU A 14 11.92 2.30 -9.58
CA LEU A 14 11.34 1.44 -10.61
C LEU A 14 10.23 2.15 -11.40
N ASN A 15 9.51 3.09 -10.79
CA ASN A 15 8.42 3.79 -11.48
C ASN A 15 8.86 5.05 -12.23
N LEU A 16 9.82 5.81 -11.71
CA LEU A 16 10.24 7.09 -12.31
C LEU A 16 11.29 6.94 -13.41
N ASN A 17 12.01 5.81 -13.48
CA ASN A 17 13.02 5.56 -14.50
C ASN A 17 12.72 4.26 -15.27
N GLN A 18 12.01 4.37 -16.40
CA GLN A 18 11.60 3.23 -17.23
C GLN A 18 12.78 2.40 -17.77
N LYS A 19 13.92 3.04 -18.05
CA LYS A 19 15.13 2.32 -18.46
C LYS A 19 15.64 1.45 -17.31
N PHE A 20 15.68 1.99 -16.09
CA PHE A 20 16.10 1.26 -14.90
C PHE A 20 15.17 0.09 -14.62
N LYS A 21 13.85 0.31 -14.69
CA LYS A 21 12.84 -0.76 -14.58
C LYS A 21 13.06 -1.88 -15.59
N SER A 22 13.28 -1.53 -16.85
CA SER A 22 13.52 -2.51 -17.92
C SER A 22 14.77 -3.34 -17.65
N GLY A 23 15.86 -2.70 -17.21
CA GLY A 23 17.09 -3.38 -16.81
C GLY A 23 16.89 -4.30 -15.60
N TYR A 24 16.15 -3.84 -14.59
CA TYR A 24 15.80 -4.63 -13.41
C TYR A 24 14.98 -5.87 -13.78
N GLU A 25 13.92 -5.72 -14.58
CA GLU A 25 13.10 -6.84 -15.04
C GLU A 25 13.89 -7.85 -15.88
N GLU A 26 14.79 -7.38 -16.74
CA GLU A 26 15.69 -8.25 -17.53
C GLU A 26 16.67 -9.02 -16.63
N TYR A 27 17.24 -8.34 -15.63
CA TYR A 27 18.12 -8.95 -14.65
C TYR A 27 17.44 -10.11 -13.91
N TRP A 28 16.19 -9.91 -13.48
CA TRP A 28 15.43 -10.92 -12.73
C TRP A 28 14.85 -12.04 -13.57
N LYS A 29 14.51 -11.81 -14.86
CA LYS A 29 14.06 -12.88 -15.77
C LYS A 29 15.04 -14.05 -15.85
N ASN A 30 16.33 -13.79 -15.61
CA ASN A 30 17.41 -14.77 -15.73
C ASN A 30 17.93 -15.29 -14.37
N ARG A 31 17.43 -14.79 -13.23
CA ARG A 31 17.91 -15.17 -11.90
C ARG A 31 16.77 -15.68 -11.02
N HIS A 32 16.80 -16.98 -10.72
CA HIS A 32 15.92 -17.59 -9.71
C HIS A 32 16.55 -17.45 -8.33
N ILE A 33 16.41 -16.29 -7.67
CA ILE A 33 16.80 -16.20 -6.26
C ILE A 33 15.59 -16.52 -5.40
N LYS A 34 15.47 -17.79 -5.03
CA LYS A 34 14.76 -18.19 -3.81
C LYS A 34 15.86 -18.45 -2.79
N ASN A 35 15.97 -17.65 -1.73
CA ASN A 35 16.58 -18.04 -0.46
C ASN A 35 16.37 -16.96 0.62
N GLU A 36 16.53 -17.38 1.87
CA GLU A 36 16.48 -16.54 3.06
C GLU A 36 17.38 -15.32 2.91
N VAL A 37 16.78 -14.14 2.98
CA VAL A 37 17.48 -12.85 2.90
C VAL A 37 17.86 -12.42 4.32
N GLU A 38 19.16 -12.36 4.60
CA GLU A 38 19.69 -11.59 5.71
C GLU A 38 19.92 -10.15 5.21
N PHE A 39 19.14 -9.21 5.75
CA PHE A 39 19.18 -7.82 5.31
C PHE A 39 20.25 -7.04 6.04
N SER A 40 21.09 -6.33 5.30
CA SER A 40 22.02 -5.34 5.84
C SER A 40 21.79 -4.00 5.14
N PHE A 41 21.74 -2.91 5.91
CA PHE A 41 21.62 -1.57 5.36
C PHE A 41 22.89 -1.19 4.59
N GLN A 42 22.76 -0.79 3.32
CA GLN A 42 23.89 -0.40 2.47
C GLN A 42 23.76 1.06 2.05
N GLU A 43 24.38 1.96 2.83
CA GLU A 43 24.28 3.42 2.62
C GLU A 43 24.67 3.86 1.20
N ASP A 44 25.72 3.26 0.62
CA ASP A 44 26.19 3.56 -0.73
C ASP A 44 25.13 3.27 -1.80
N LEU A 45 24.39 2.16 -1.65
CA LEU A 45 23.31 1.81 -2.58
C LEU A 45 22.09 2.70 -2.37
N VAL A 46 21.79 3.11 -1.14
CA VAL A 46 20.74 4.08 -0.83
C VAL A 46 21.04 5.43 -1.46
N ASN A 47 22.28 5.91 -1.34
CA ASN A 47 22.73 7.15 -1.98
C ASN A 47 22.61 7.06 -3.50
N LEU A 48 22.98 5.92 -4.10
CA LEU A 48 22.80 5.69 -5.53
C LEU A 48 21.32 5.74 -5.95
N MET A 49 20.40 5.12 -5.19
CA MET A 49 18.95 5.22 -5.45
C MET A 49 18.49 6.68 -5.44
N VAL A 50 18.92 7.45 -4.44
CA VAL A 50 18.58 8.89 -4.31
C VAL A 50 19.16 9.71 -5.47
N GLU A 51 20.38 9.42 -5.92
CA GLU A 51 21.00 10.08 -7.07
C GLU A 51 20.22 9.82 -8.37
N ILE A 52 19.89 8.55 -8.65
CA ILE A 52 19.09 8.18 -9.83
C ILE A 52 17.71 8.87 -9.78
N LEU A 53 17.06 8.85 -8.62
CA LEU A 53 15.77 9.51 -8.39
C LEU A 53 15.84 11.03 -8.63
N LYS A 54 16.89 11.69 -8.16
CA LYS A 54 17.13 13.13 -8.41
C LYS A 54 17.43 13.42 -9.88
N GLY A 55 18.12 12.52 -10.58
CA GLY A 55 18.38 12.62 -12.01
C GLY A 55 17.16 12.34 -12.90
N GLY A 56 16.13 11.70 -12.34
CA GLY A 56 14.86 11.42 -13.02
C GLY A 56 15.04 10.51 -14.25
N THR A 57 14.22 10.73 -15.28
CA THR A 57 14.20 9.92 -16.51
C THR A 57 15.47 10.02 -17.36
N ASN A 58 16.31 11.04 -17.12
CA ASN A 58 17.51 11.33 -17.90
C ASN A 58 18.79 10.77 -17.26
N TYR A 59 18.71 10.17 -16.07
CA TYR A 59 19.88 9.57 -15.44
C TYR A 59 20.39 8.39 -16.25
N ASP A 60 21.66 8.45 -16.66
CA ASP A 60 22.35 7.37 -17.35
C ASP A 60 23.10 6.49 -16.36
N PHE A 61 22.51 5.34 -16.04
CA PHE A 61 23.09 4.34 -15.14
C PHE A 61 23.87 3.26 -15.91
N SER A 62 23.95 3.32 -17.24
CA SER A 62 24.52 2.23 -18.06
C SER A 62 26.02 1.99 -17.84
N THR A 63 26.69 2.94 -17.17
CA THR A 63 28.12 2.90 -16.87
C THR A 63 28.43 2.75 -15.38
N ASP A 64 27.42 2.72 -14.51
CA ASP A 64 27.62 2.56 -13.07
C ASP A 64 27.74 1.06 -12.74
N ASP A 65 28.92 0.67 -12.25
CA ASP A 65 29.27 -0.72 -11.95
C ASP A 65 28.52 -1.30 -10.76
N ARG A 66 27.79 -0.46 -10.00
CA ARG A 66 27.01 -0.85 -8.83
C ARG A 66 25.55 -1.18 -9.17
N VAL A 67 25.12 -1.04 -10.42
CA VAL A 67 23.71 -1.25 -10.82
C VAL A 67 23.22 -2.67 -10.55
N GLU A 68 24.03 -3.69 -10.83
CA GLU A 68 23.65 -5.07 -10.51
C GLU A 68 23.51 -5.30 -9.00
N ALA A 69 24.44 -4.76 -8.20
CA ALA A 69 24.36 -4.82 -6.74
C ALA A 69 23.10 -4.09 -6.22
N LEU A 70 22.74 -2.97 -6.85
CA LEU A 70 21.49 -2.27 -6.55
C LEU A 70 20.25 -3.11 -6.92
N PHE A 71 20.26 -3.83 -8.05
CA PHE A 71 19.17 -4.74 -8.40
C PHE A 71 19.01 -5.89 -7.39
N GLU A 72 20.12 -6.47 -6.91
CA GLU A 72 20.08 -7.48 -5.85
C GLU A 72 19.52 -6.89 -4.55
N TYR A 73 19.94 -5.68 -4.18
CA TYR A 73 19.49 -4.99 -2.98
C TYR A 73 17.99 -4.67 -3.02
N ILE A 74 17.47 -4.23 -4.17
CA ILE A 74 16.03 -4.01 -4.38
C ILE A 74 15.26 -5.33 -4.25
N GLY A 75 15.72 -6.41 -4.89
CA GLY A 75 15.03 -7.71 -4.78
C GLY A 75 15.04 -8.29 -3.37
N GLN A 76 16.10 -8.04 -2.59
CA GLN A 76 16.12 -8.39 -1.16
C GLN A 76 15.04 -7.64 -0.38
N ILE A 77 14.87 -6.34 -0.63
CA ILE A 77 13.82 -5.52 -0.03
C ILE A 77 12.43 -6.05 -0.44
N GLU A 78 12.21 -6.38 -1.72
CA GLU A 78 10.94 -6.96 -2.20
C GLU A 78 10.61 -8.29 -1.51
N VAL A 79 11.59 -9.17 -1.31
CA VAL A 79 11.40 -10.44 -0.59
C VAL A 79 10.99 -10.20 0.87
N LEU A 80 11.63 -9.25 1.56
CA LEU A 80 11.29 -8.91 2.94
C LEU A 80 9.90 -8.28 3.04
N GLU A 81 9.55 -7.42 2.09
CA GLU A 81 8.22 -6.82 1.99
C GLU A 81 7.13 -7.87 1.76
N ASN A 82 7.37 -8.84 0.87
CA ASN A 82 6.46 -9.97 0.65
C ASN A 82 6.30 -10.85 1.90
N LYS A 83 7.39 -11.14 2.62
CA LYS A 83 7.32 -11.87 3.90
C LYS A 83 6.52 -11.09 4.94
N ARG A 84 6.68 -9.77 4.99
CA ARG A 84 5.93 -8.89 5.89
C ARG A 84 4.44 -8.89 5.53
N ALA A 85 4.09 -8.79 4.25
CA ALA A 85 2.70 -8.88 3.77
C ALA A 85 2.06 -10.22 4.15
N ALA A 86 2.74 -11.34 3.92
CA ALA A 86 2.27 -12.67 4.32
C ALA A 86 2.09 -12.78 5.84
N TYR A 87 3.04 -12.27 6.62
CA TYR A 87 2.95 -12.26 8.09
C TYR A 87 1.78 -11.41 8.60
N ILE A 88 1.59 -10.20 8.06
CA ILE A 88 0.48 -9.31 8.41
C ILE A 88 -0.86 -9.99 8.07
N TYR A 89 -0.94 -10.62 6.91
CA TYR A 89 -2.12 -11.38 6.51
C TYR A 89 -2.40 -12.57 7.44
N ASP A 90 -1.37 -13.33 7.82
CA ASP A 90 -1.50 -14.44 8.78
C ASP A 90 -1.98 -13.96 10.16
N LEU A 91 -1.50 -12.81 10.63
CA LEU A 91 -2.01 -12.19 11.86
C LEU A 91 -3.48 -11.81 11.73
N HIS A 92 -3.89 -11.24 10.60
CA HIS A 92 -5.29 -10.89 10.32
C HIS A 92 -6.19 -12.13 10.26
N ARG A 93 -5.73 -13.22 9.62
CA ARG A 93 -6.47 -14.48 9.51
C ARG A 93 -6.61 -15.20 10.86
N ASN A 94 -5.54 -15.22 11.66
CA ASN A 94 -5.53 -15.90 12.97
C ASN A 94 -6.12 -15.02 14.09
N GLY A 95 -6.13 -13.70 13.89
CA GLY A 95 -6.61 -12.68 14.81
C GLY A 95 -8.07 -12.30 14.58
N THR A 96 -8.98 -13.20 14.96
CA THR A 96 -10.40 -12.90 15.26
C THR A 96 -11.34 -12.45 14.12
N VAL A 97 -12.60 -12.91 14.26
CA VAL A 97 -13.82 -12.60 13.49
C VAL A 97 -14.11 -13.53 12.30
N LYS A 98 -15.14 -14.38 12.47
CA LYS A 98 -15.88 -14.99 11.36
C LYS A 98 -16.51 -13.86 10.54
N LYS A 99 -15.85 -13.47 9.45
CA LYS A 99 -16.36 -12.43 8.54
C LYS A 99 -17.49 -13.03 7.71
N GLU A 100 -18.72 -12.58 7.98
CA GLU A 100 -19.93 -13.04 7.27
C GLU A 100 -20.08 -12.46 5.85
N ARG A 101 -19.20 -11.56 5.41
CA ARG A 101 -19.14 -11.07 4.01
C ARG A 101 -17.83 -11.49 3.35
N GLU A 102 -17.93 -12.48 2.46
CA GLU A 102 -16.79 -13.03 1.70
C GLU A 102 -16.08 -11.95 0.86
N GLU A 103 -16.84 -10.98 0.33
CA GLU A 103 -16.31 -9.89 -0.50
C GLU A 103 -15.31 -8.98 0.23
N PHE A 104 -15.34 -8.93 1.57
CA PHE A 104 -14.42 -8.14 2.39
C PHE A 104 -13.46 -9.04 3.19
N SER A 105 -13.70 -10.34 3.22
CA SER A 105 -12.97 -11.24 4.11
C SER A 105 -11.53 -11.44 3.70
N ASN A 106 -11.30 -11.42 2.39
CA ASN A 106 -10.01 -11.68 1.77
C ASN A 106 -9.09 -10.45 1.73
N TYR A 107 -9.59 -9.29 2.16
CA TYR A 107 -8.83 -8.05 2.23
C TYR A 107 -8.30 -7.80 3.65
N SER A 108 -7.07 -7.32 3.72
CA SER A 108 -6.48 -6.64 4.87
C SER A 108 -6.03 -5.24 4.45
N PHE A 109 -6.42 -4.24 5.24
CA PHE A 109 -6.02 -2.86 5.01
C PHE A 109 -4.84 -2.45 5.89
N ALA A 110 -4.36 -3.35 6.75
CA ALA A 110 -3.05 -3.28 7.33
C ALA A 110 -2.03 -3.18 6.20
N ASP A 111 -1.16 -2.18 6.29
CA ASP A 111 -0.17 -1.81 5.29
C ASP A 111 -0.67 -1.07 4.03
N SER A 112 -1.99 -0.97 3.81
CA SER A 112 -2.55 -0.23 2.67
C SER A 112 -2.41 1.29 2.84
N GLN A 113 -2.40 2.05 1.75
CA GLN A 113 -2.37 3.52 1.78
C GLN A 113 -3.75 4.08 1.42
N LEU A 114 -4.33 4.92 2.29
CA LEU A 114 -5.54 5.66 1.93
C LEU A 114 -5.16 6.86 1.06
N LEU A 115 -5.48 6.80 -0.24
CA LEU A 115 -5.15 7.85 -1.20
C LEU A 115 -6.06 9.07 -1.05
N ARG A 116 -7.38 8.83 -0.93
CA ARG A 116 -8.41 9.85 -0.79
C ARG A 116 -9.70 9.24 -0.26
N PHE A 117 -10.60 10.09 0.21
CA PHE A 117 -11.97 9.69 0.52
C PHE A 117 -12.97 10.74 0.01
N GLU A 118 -14.18 10.30 -0.30
CA GLU A 118 -15.29 11.15 -0.75
C GLU A 118 -16.50 10.86 0.15
N LEU A 119 -17.12 11.90 0.73
CA LEU A 119 -18.31 11.76 1.58
C LEU A 119 -19.53 12.40 0.92
N ASN A 120 -20.67 11.73 1.04
CA ASN A 120 -21.96 12.24 0.58
C ASN A 120 -23.01 12.11 1.67
N ASP A 121 -23.20 13.18 2.45
CA ASP A 121 -24.14 13.20 3.57
C ASP A 121 -25.59 13.02 3.13
N ARG A 122 -25.97 13.52 1.94
CA ARG A 122 -27.34 13.38 1.43
C ARG A 122 -27.71 11.92 1.15
N LYS A 123 -26.74 11.15 0.65
CA LYS A 123 -26.90 9.72 0.38
C LYS A 123 -26.43 8.83 1.54
N LYS A 124 -25.85 9.42 2.59
CA LYS A 124 -25.17 8.70 3.69
C LYS A 124 -24.15 7.69 3.16
N GLU A 125 -23.33 8.12 2.20
CA GLU A 125 -22.36 7.28 1.48
C GLU A 125 -20.95 7.82 1.68
N GLY A 126 -19.97 6.92 1.73
CA GLY A 126 -18.55 7.26 1.82
C GLY A 126 -17.73 6.33 0.95
N LYS A 127 -16.87 6.91 0.09
CA LYS A 127 -15.96 6.16 -0.78
C LYS A 127 -14.52 6.36 -0.32
N PHE A 128 -13.78 5.28 -0.17
CA PHE A 128 -12.41 5.30 0.32
C PHE A 128 -11.52 4.55 -0.66
N PHE A 129 -10.46 5.21 -1.12
CA PHE A 129 -9.58 4.72 -2.18
C PHE A 129 -8.28 4.24 -1.54
N PHE A 130 -8.08 2.92 -1.52
CA PHE A 130 -6.89 2.31 -0.94
C PHE A 130 -5.94 1.82 -2.04
N TYR A 131 -4.69 2.24 -1.96
CA TYR A 131 -3.60 1.68 -2.73
C TYR A 131 -2.96 0.52 -1.97
N ASN A 132 -2.65 -0.56 -2.68
CA ASN A 132 -1.94 -1.72 -2.13
C ASN A 132 -2.63 -2.37 -0.91
N ALA A 133 -3.95 -2.53 -0.95
CA ALA A 133 -4.65 -3.38 0.01
C ALA A 133 -4.23 -4.83 -0.20
N LEU A 134 -3.92 -5.55 0.88
CA LEU A 134 -3.49 -6.93 0.80
C LEU A 134 -4.71 -7.82 0.53
N TYR A 135 -4.72 -8.49 -0.61
CA TYR A 135 -5.75 -9.44 -1.01
C TYR A 135 -5.18 -10.84 -1.04
N SER A 136 -5.88 -11.79 -0.40
CA SER A 136 -5.56 -13.20 -0.54
C SER A 136 -6.53 -13.85 -1.50
N ASP A 137 -5.99 -14.38 -2.61
CA ASP A 137 -6.77 -15.18 -3.53
C ASP A 137 -6.95 -16.59 -2.92
N PRO A 138 -8.17 -16.99 -2.51
CA PRO A 138 -8.41 -18.30 -1.92
C PRO A 138 -8.16 -19.46 -2.90
N ILE A 139 -8.04 -19.18 -4.21
CA ILE A 139 -7.75 -20.18 -5.25
C ILE A 139 -6.24 -20.34 -5.45
N GLN A 140 -5.50 -19.23 -5.49
CA GLN A 140 -4.06 -19.23 -5.79
C GLN A 140 -3.19 -19.38 -4.54
N GLU A 141 -3.77 -19.23 -3.34
CA GLU A 141 -3.04 -19.23 -2.06
C GLU A 141 -1.91 -18.19 -2.02
N THR A 142 -2.03 -17.12 -2.82
CA THR A 142 -1.13 -15.97 -2.83
C THR A 142 -1.70 -14.82 -2.00
N VAL A 143 -0.82 -13.91 -1.58
CA VAL A 143 -1.17 -12.61 -1.01
C VAL A 143 -0.57 -11.56 -1.93
N ASP A 144 -1.44 -10.79 -2.57
CA ASP A 144 -1.07 -9.78 -3.56
C ASP A 144 -1.60 -8.41 -3.15
N GLY A 145 -0.85 -7.36 -3.50
CA GLY A 145 -1.29 -5.99 -3.33
C GLY A 145 -2.24 -5.57 -4.44
N VAL A 146 -3.43 -5.10 -4.09
CA VAL A 146 -4.44 -4.62 -5.05
C VAL A 146 -4.97 -3.24 -4.68
N ASN A 147 -5.34 -2.47 -5.69
CA ASN A 147 -5.91 -1.14 -5.51
C ASN A 147 -7.43 -1.24 -5.47
N VAL A 148 -8.03 -0.82 -4.36
CA VAL A 148 -9.47 -0.99 -4.12
C VAL A 148 -10.18 0.29 -3.72
N ILE A 149 -11.40 0.44 -4.20
CA ILE A 149 -12.36 1.43 -3.73
C ILE A 149 -13.36 0.69 -2.84
N ILE A 150 -13.51 1.15 -1.61
CA ILE A 150 -14.57 0.68 -0.72
C ILE A 150 -15.65 1.76 -0.68
N THR A 151 -16.86 1.40 -1.08
CA THR A 151 -18.03 2.27 -0.94
C THR A 151 -18.89 1.77 0.22
N PHE A 152 -18.94 2.55 1.29
CA PHE A 152 -19.81 2.32 2.44
C PHE A 152 -21.14 3.07 2.23
N LYS A 153 -22.26 2.38 2.42
CA LYS A 153 -23.62 2.95 2.27
C LYS A 153 -24.39 2.83 3.57
N ASP A 154 -25.40 3.69 3.69
CA ASP A 154 -26.21 3.83 4.91
C ASP A 154 -25.35 4.09 6.15
N ILE A 155 -24.39 5.01 6.02
CA ILE A 155 -23.52 5.44 7.11
C ILE A 155 -24.38 6.06 8.23
N GLN A 156 -24.31 5.45 9.40
CA GLN A 156 -25.04 5.88 10.60
C GLN A 156 -24.20 6.79 11.47
N SER A 157 -22.89 6.54 11.53
CA SER A 157 -21.93 7.38 12.22
C SER A 157 -20.57 7.33 11.53
N LEU A 158 -19.90 8.47 11.49
CA LEU A 158 -18.55 8.61 10.96
C LEU A 158 -17.75 9.53 11.89
N LYS A 159 -16.61 9.04 12.36
CA LYS A 159 -15.61 9.82 13.06
C LYS A 159 -14.34 9.86 12.21
N LEU A 160 -13.94 11.07 11.84
CA LEU A 160 -12.65 11.37 11.23
C LEU A 160 -11.84 12.21 12.22
N GLN A 161 -10.64 11.74 12.58
CA GLN A 161 -9.75 12.45 13.47
C GLN A 161 -8.33 12.33 12.96
N GLY A 162 -7.63 13.45 12.77
CA GLY A 162 -6.24 13.39 12.39
C GLY A 162 -5.57 14.74 12.37
N CYS A 163 -4.25 14.69 12.25
CA CYS A 163 -3.39 15.86 12.04
C CYS A 163 -2.55 15.75 10.77
N PHE A 164 -2.83 14.74 9.93
CA PHE A 164 -2.15 14.56 8.65
C PHE A 164 -2.54 15.62 7.63
N ASP A 165 -1.54 16.09 6.90
CA ASP A 165 -1.73 16.71 5.60
C ASP A 165 -1.78 15.61 4.51
N PHE A 166 -2.83 15.60 3.69
CA PHE A 166 -3.04 14.60 2.63
C PHE A 166 -1.91 14.59 1.60
N GLU A 167 -1.14 15.68 1.45
CA GLU A 167 0.05 15.68 0.60
C GLU A 167 1.15 14.71 1.10
N PHE A 168 1.18 14.39 2.39
CA PHE A 168 2.16 13.50 3.04
C PHE A 168 1.71 12.04 3.16
N LEU A 169 0.47 11.70 2.77
CA LEU A 169 0.01 10.31 2.69
C LEU A 169 0.73 9.47 1.62
N LYS A 170 1.54 10.11 0.75
CA LYS A 170 2.31 9.49 -0.36
C LYS A 170 3.36 8.44 0.06
N GLY A 171 3.38 8.05 1.32
CA GLY A 171 4.17 6.93 1.85
C GLY A 171 3.66 6.40 3.19
N ALA A 172 2.48 6.83 3.64
CA ALA A 172 1.94 6.45 4.94
C ALA A 172 1.12 5.16 4.80
N ARG A 173 1.51 4.12 5.55
CA ARG A 173 0.87 2.79 5.54
C ARG A 173 -0.19 2.71 6.63
N GLY A 174 -1.24 1.91 6.44
CA GLY A 174 -2.24 1.60 7.45
C GLY A 174 -1.61 0.77 8.57
N TYR A 175 -1.73 1.22 9.81
CA TYR A 175 -1.13 0.54 10.97
C TYR A 175 -2.07 -0.49 11.58
N ALA A 176 -3.37 -0.20 11.55
CA ALA A 176 -4.39 -1.11 12.04
C ALA A 176 -5.69 -0.87 11.28
N ASP A 177 -6.33 -1.95 10.87
CA ASP A 177 -7.72 -1.96 10.44
C ASP A 177 -8.53 -2.93 11.30
N THR A 178 -9.81 -2.65 11.46
CA THR A 178 -10.75 -3.54 12.14
C THR A 178 -12.08 -3.49 11.42
N PHE A 179 -12.61 -4.67 11.13
CA PHE A 179 -13.93 -4.84 10.56
C PHE A 179 -14.73 -5.78 11.45
N GLU A 180 -15.82 -5.29 12.04
CA GLU A 180 -16.65 -6.06 12.95
C GLU A 180 -18.14 -5.94 12.62
N LYS A 181 -18.86 -7.06 12.72
CA LYS A 181 -20.32 -7.06 12.75
C LYS A 181 -20.76 -6.67 14.16
N ILE A 182 -21.41 -5.52 14.31
CA ILE A 182 -21.94 -5.06 15.60
C ILE A 182 -23.29 -5.72 15.88
N SER A 183 -24.15 -5.80 14.86
CA SER A 183 -25.46 -6.44 14.93
C SER A 183 -25.93 -6.88 13.54
N GLU A 184 -27.12 -7.47 13.45
CA GLU A 184 -27.71 -7.84 12.17
C GLU A 184 -27.81 -6.63 11.23
N GLY A 185 -27.29 -6.75 10.00
CA GLY A 185 -27.25 -5.68 9.02
C GLY A 185 -26.47 -4.43 9.42
N LYS A 186 -25.57 -4.51 10.41
CA LYS A 186 -24.80 -3.35 10.91
C LYS A 186 -23.35 -3.72 11.23
N TYR A 187 -22.46 -2.95 10.65
CA TYR A 187 -21.02 -3.20 10.67
C TYR A 187 -20.27 -1.96 11.10
N ARG A 188 -19.08 -2.15 11.66
CA ARG A 188 -18.12 -1.10 11.93
C ARG A 188 -16.84 -1.36 11.16
N PHE A 189 -16.31 -0.31 10.58
CA PHE A 189 -14.97 -0.28 10.01
C PHE A 189 -14.17 0.79 10.73
N ALA A 190 -13.02 0.40 11.28
CA ALA A 190 -12.07 1.30 11.87
C ALA A 190 -10.73 1.15 11.15
N PHE A 191 -10.07 2.27 10.89
CA PHE A 191 -8.79 2.32 10.20
C PHE A 191 -7.92 3.40 10.85
N ALA A 192 -6.67 3.05 11.14
CA ALA A 192 -5.69 3.96 11.69
C ALA A 192 -4.43 3.97 10.81
N CYS A 193 -4.01 5.15 10.40
CA CYS A 193 -2.76 5.42 9.74
C CYS A 193 -1.93 6.35 10.62
N ILE A 194 -0.63 6.07 10.77
CA ILE A 194 0.30 6.87 11.60
C ILE A 194 1.59 7.01 10.80
N ALA A 195 2.13 8.19 10.57
CA ALA A 195 3.40 8.34 9.87
C ALA A 195 4.03 9.66 10.26
N ASN A 196 5.35 9.69 10.44
CA ASN A 196 6.09 10.91 10.77
C ASN A 196 5.48 11.71 11.95
N TYR A 197 5.01 11.01 13.00
CA TYR A 197 4.31 11.57 14.16
C TYR A 197 2.92 12.19 13.89
N GLU A 198 2.43 12.10 12.65
CA GLU A 198 1.07 12.42 12.27
C GLU A 198 0.17 11.17 12.36
N TYR A 199 -1.14 11.37 12.53
CA TYR A 199 -2.10 10.29 12.61
C TYR A 199 -3.42 10.64 11.92
N PHE A 200 -4.08 9.63 11.36
CA PHE A 200 -5.41 9.69 10.81
C PHE A 200 -6.17 8.45 11.28
N ILE A 201 -7.31 8.69 11.92
CA ILE A 201 -8.20 7.69 12.48
C ILE A 201 -9.56 7.88 11.84
N LEU A 202 -10.02 6.80 11.23
CA LEU A 202 -11.36 6.60 10.70
C LEU A 202 -12.06 5.57 11.60
N ASP A 203 -13.27 5.89 12.03
CA ASP A 203 -14.16 4.95 12.71
C ASP A 203 -15.58 5.19 12.22
N MET A 204 -16.16 4.20 11.56
CA MET A 204 -17.45 4.34 10.91
C MET A 204 -18.37 3.15 11.15
N THR A 205 -19.66 3.42 11.17
CA THR A 205 -20.72 2.41 11.27
C THR A 205 -21.68 2.53 10.10
N PHE A 206 -21.97 1.42 9.45
CA PHE A 206 -22.72 1.36 8.18
C PHE A 206 -23.49 0.04 8.07
N SER A 207 -24.34 -0.08 7.04
CA SER A 207 -25.16 -1.28 6.80
C SER A 207 -24.77 -2.06 5.55
N GLU A 208 -24.25 -1.38 4.53
CA GLU A 208 -23.84 -2.02 3.28
C GLU A 208 -22.46 -1.52 2.83
N LEU A 209 -21.72 -2.41 2.15
CA LEU A 209 -20.46 -2.07 1.50
C LEU A 209 -20.39 -2.70 0.11
N THR A 210 -19.63 -2.08 -0.78
CA THR A 210 -19.14 -2.68 -2.03
C THR A 210 -17.63 -2.45 -2.17
N VAL A 211 -16.93 -3.39 -2.79
CA VAL A 211 -15.49 -3.31 -3.08
C VAL A 211 -15.29 -3.41 -4.59
N GLU A 212 -14.55 -2.46 -5.16
CA GLU A 212 -14.26 -2.39 -6.59
C GLU A 212 -12.74 -2.23 -6.80
N ASN A 213 -12.16 -2.96 -7.74
CA ASN A 213 -10.78 -2.74 -8.15
C ASN A 213 -10.69 -1.48 -9.01
N PHE A 214 -9.61 -0.72 -8.86
CA PHE A 214 -9.34 0.42 -9.74
C PHE A 214 -7.90 0.44 -10.21
N GLU A 215 -7.68 0.98 -11.42
CA GLU A 215 -6.35 1.29 -11.90
C GLU A 215 -5.92 2.64 -11.34
N TYR A 216 -4.78 2.66 -10.65
CA TYR A 216 -4.18 3.90 -10.18
C TYR A 216 -2.99 4.27 -11.06
N ASP A 217 -3.21 5.24 -11.95
CA ASP A 217 -2.14 5.80 -12.77
C ASP A 217 -1.42 6.91 -12.01
N TRP A 218 -0.20 6.60 -11.54
CA TRP A 218 0.70 7.53 -10.86
C TRP A 218 1.16 8.71 -11.75
N ASP A 219 1.00 8.66 -13.08
CA ASP A 219 1.34 9.80 -13.94
C ASP A 219 0.23 10.87 -14.01
N SER A 220 -0.96 10.59 -13.50
CA SER A 220 -2.09 11.53 -13.43
C SER A 220 -1.99 12.59 -12.32
N ARG A 221 -0.80 12.77 -11.71
CA ARG A 221 -0.42 13.61 -10.55
C ARG A 221 -0.91 15.07 -10.53
N TYR A 222 -1.59 15.54 -11.56
CA TYR A 222 -2.04 16.93 -11.69
C TYR A 222 -3.54 17.17 -11.45
N ASN A 223 -4.38 16.15 -11.19
CA ASN A 223 -5.84 16.34 -11.29
C ASN A 223 -6.71 16.18 -10.04
N LEU A 224 -6.20 15.91 -8.84
CA LEU A 224 -7.10 15.71 -7.69
C LEU A 224 -6.65 16.40 -6.40
N LEU A 225 -6.65 17.74 -6.41
CA LEU A 225 -6.84 18.56 -5.21
C LEU A 225 -7.59 19.86 -5.58
N ARG A 226 -8.92 19.76 -5.73
CA ARG A 226 -9.82 20.85 -5.37
C ARG A 226 -10.95 20.25 -4.56
N VAL A 227 -10.79 20.34 -3.24
CA VAL A 227 -11.92 20.31 -2.31
C VAL A 227 -12.43 21.74 -2.27
N GLU A 228 -13.61 21.99 -2.86
CA GLU A 228 -14.43 23.18 -2.54
C GLU A 228 -15.33 22.86 -1.34
#